data_AF-A0A9D2Q762-F1
#
_entry.id   AF-A0A9D2Q762-F1
#
_cell.length_a   1.000
_cell.length_b   1.000
_cell.length_c   1.000
_cell.angle_alpha   90.00
_cell.angle_beta   90.00
_cell.angle_gamma   90.00
#
_symmetry.space_group_name_H-M   'P 1'
#
loop_
_entity.id
_entity.type
_entity.pdbx_description
1 polymer ?
#
loop_
_entity_poly.entity_id
_entity_poly.type
_entity_poly.pdbx_seq_one_letter_code
_entity_poly.pdbx_strand_id
1 'polypeptide(L)'
;MKYVKQFGIILFVTFLGELLKMALGLPIPASIYGLCLMLLALKTGVIRLEHVESAATFLIEAMPVMFIPAAVGLTESWGELRPVLLPVVVITLLTTPFVMAATGRVAQRIIRRGGKDK
;
A
#
# COMPACT_ATOMS: atom_id res chain seq x y z
N MET A 1 6.14 7.19 -25.74
CA MET A 1 6.78 6.15 -24.89
C MET A 1 6.99 6.55 -23.42
N LYS A 2 6.51 7.72 -22.97
CA LYS A 2 6.70 8.18 -21.57
C LYS A 2 6.10 7.20 -20.56
N TYR A 3 4.83 6.82 -20.71
CA TYR A 3 4.16 5.85 -19.84
C TYR A 3 4.88 4.50 -19.73
N VAL A 4 5.38 3.95 -20.85
CA VAL A 4 6.11 2.67 -20.86
C VAL A 4 7.41 2.75 -20.05
N LYS A 5 8.17 3.85 -20.18
CA LYS A 5 9.40 4.06 -19.38
C LYS A 5 9.08 4.23 -17.90
N GLN A 6 8.08 5.04 -17.57
CA GLN A 6 7.68 5.29 -16.18
C GLN A 6 7.15 4.00 -15.51
N PHE A 7 6.33 3.24 -16.23
CA PHE A 7 5.82 1.94 -15.78
C PHE A 7 6.96 0.93 -15.60
N GLY A 8 7.94 0.91 -16.51
CA GLY A 8 9.14 0.08 -16.40
C GLY A 8 9.95 0.37 -15.13
N ILE A 9 10.06 1.64 -14.72
CA ILE A 9 10.72 2.02 -13.46
C ILE A 9 9.95 1.46 -12.25
N ILE A 10 8.62 1.59 -12.24
CA ILE A 10 7.79 1.05 -11.16
C ILE A 10 7.97 -0.47 -11.07
N LEU A 11 7.87 -1.19 -12.19
CA LEU A 11 8.08 -2.64 -12.24
C LEU A 11 9.48 -3.04 -11.77
N PHE A 12 10.52 -2.31 -12.17
CA PHE A 12 11.88 -2.60 -11.77
C PHE A 12 12.07 -2.47 -10.24
N VAL A 13 11.52 -1.41 -9.63
CA VAL A 13 11.59 -1.24 -8.17
C VAL A 13 10.78 -2.31 -7.44
N THR A 14 9.60 -2.68 -7.95
CA THR A 14 8.81 -3.79 -7.38
C THR A 14 9.56 -5.12 -7.48
N PHE A 15 10.23 -5.39 -8.60
CA PHE A 15 11.05 -6.58 -8.78
C PHE A 15 12.24 -6.62 -7.81
N LEU A 16 12.93 -5.49 -7.61
CA LEU A 16 13.97 -5.37 -6.58
C LEU A 16 13.42 -5.61 -5.17
N GLY A 17 12.18 -5.19 -4.88
CA GLY A 17 11.50 -5.47 -3.63
C GLY A 17 11.26 -6.97 -3.38
N GLU A 18 10.85 -7.71 -4.42
CA GLU A 18 10.69 -9.17 -4.33
C GLU A 18 12.05 -9.87 -4.14
N LEU A 19 13.09 -9.45 -4.87
CA LEU A 19 14.46 -9.96 -4.69
C LEU A 19 14.96 -9.72 -3.26
N LEU A 20 14.69 -8.54 -2.71
CA LEU A 20 15.10 -8.21 -1.35
C LEU A 20 14.35 -9.05 -0.30
N LYS A 21 13.06 -9.31 -0.51
CA LYS A 21 12.28 -10.24 0.32
C LYS A 21 12.85 -11.65 0.25
N MET A 22 13.17 -12.15 -0.94
CA MET A 22 13.80 -13.48 -1.10
C MET A 22 15.16 -13.56 -0.39
N ALA A 23 15.96 -12.49 -0.46
CA ALA A 23 17.28 -12.44 0.19
C ALA A 23 17.20 -12.35 1.72
N LEU A 24 16.25 -11.58 2.27
CA LEU A 24 16.11 -11.37 3.71
C LEU A 24 15.26 -12.43 4.42
N GLY A 25 14.38 -13.14 3.70
CA GLY A 25 13.56 -14.24 4.24
C GLY A 25 12.55 -13.85 5.32
N LEU A 26 12.33 -12.54 5.55
CA LEU A 26 11.43 -12.05 6.58
C LEU A 26 9.96 -12.16 6.14
N PRO A 27 9.02 -12.38 7.08
CA PRO A 27 7.58 -12.52 6.79
C PRO A 27 6.90 -11.16 6.53
N ILE A 28 7.50 -10.33 5.67
CA ILE A 28 6.99 -9.02 5.28
C ILE A 28 6.61 -9.08 3.79
N PRO A 29 5.44 -8.55 3.38
CA PRO A 29 5.07 -8.49 1.97
C PRO A 29 6.10 -7.74 1.13
N ALA A 30 6.38 -8.22 -0.09
CA ALA A 30 7.34 -7.60 -1.02
C ALA A 30 7.00 -6.13 -1.33
N SER A 31 5.71 -5.79 -1.34
CA SER A 31 5.22 -4.43 -1.58
C SER A 31 5.76 -3.42 -0.57
N ILE A 32 5.99 -3.81 0.68
CA ILE A 32 6.56 -2.93 1.71
C ILE A 32 8.04 -2.62 1.40
N TYR A 33 8.81 -3.62 0.98
CA TYR A 33 10.19 -3.41 0.53
C TYR A 33 10.25 -2.50 -0.70
N GLY A 34 9.41 -2.75 -1.70
CA GLY A 34 9.29 -1.90 -2.88
C GLY A 34 8.94 -0.45 -2.55
N LEU A 35 8.03 -0.24 -1.59
CA LEU A 35 7.67 1.09 -1.09
C LEU A 35 8.87 1.79 -0.43
N CYS A 36 9.60 1.10 0.45
CA CYS A 36 10.81 1.64 1.08
C CYS A 36 11.88 2.00 0.05
N LEU A 37 12.13 1.12 -0.93
CA LEU A 37 13.09 1.34 -2.01
C LEU A 37 12.71 2.55 -2.87
N MET A 38 11.44 2.65 -3.29
CA MET A 38 10.94 3.78 -4.07
C MET A 38 11.06 5.09 -3.28
N LEU A 39 10.71 5.07 -1.98
CA LEU A 39 10.83 6.24 -1.12
C LEU A 39 12.30 6.71 -1.01
N LEU A 40 13.23 5.78 -0.80
CA LEU A 40 14.66 6.10 -0.74
C LEU A 40 15.18 6.62 -2.09
N ALA A 41 14.77 6.03 -3.21
CA ALA A 41 15.16 6.46 -4.55
C ALA A 41 14.64 7.87 -4.89
N LEU A 42 13.43 8.21 -4.43
CA LEU A 42 12.86 9.56 -4.55
C LEU A 42 13.57 10.56 -3.63
N LYS A 43 13.88 10.16 -2.39
CA LYS A 43 14.60 11.01 -1.42
C LYS A 43 16.04 11.31 -1.82
N THR A 44 16.74 10.33 -2.40
CA THR A 44 18.11 10.47 -2.90
C THR A 44 18.16 11.18 -4.27
N GLY A 45 17.01 11.40 -4.92
CA GLY A 45 16.94 12.05 -6.23
C GLY A 45 17.38 11.18 -7.41
N VAL A 46 17.69 9.90 -7.17
CA VAL A 46 18.01 8.90 -8.21
C VAL A 46 16.84 8.74 -9.17
N ILE A 47 15.62 8.76 -8.64
CA ILE A 47 14.38 8.80 -9.42
C ILE A 47 13.71 10.13 -9.13
N ARG A 48 13.38 10.91 -10.17
CA ARG A 48 12.57 12.13 -10.02
C ARG A 48 11.09 11.77 -10.10
N LEU A 49 10.25 12.48 -9.34
CA LEU A 49 8.79 12.28 -9.30
C LEU A 49 8.17 12.23 -10.71
N GLU A 50 8.59 13.15 -11.58
CA GLU A 50 8.15 13.28 -12.98
C GLU A 50 8.38 12.01 -13.83
N HIS A 51 9.27 11.10 -13.40
CA HIS A 51 9.58 9.84 -14.07
C HIS A 51 8.68 8.67 -13.63
N VAL A 52 7.79 8.86 -12.67
CA VAL A 52 6.88 7.81 -12.19
C VAL A 52 5.45 8.29 -12.04
N GLU A 53 5.23 9.60 -11.88
CA GLU A 53 3.93 10.19 -11.56
C GLU A 53 2.82 9.82 -12.55
N SER A 54 2.99 10.03 -13.85
CA SER A 54 1.90 9.82 -14.82
C SER A 54 1.47 8.35 -14.90
N ALA A 55 2.42 7.42 -14.87
CA ALA A 55 2.11 6.00 -14.82
C ALA A 55 1.51 5.58 -13.47
N ALA A 56 2.01 6.10 -12.35
CA ALA A 56 1.45 5.81 -11.03
C ALA A 56 0.00 6.30 -10.90
N THR A 57 -0.30 7.51 -11.37
CA THR A 57 -1.66 8.06 -11.39
C THR A 57 -2.59 7.18 -12.22
N PHE A 58 -2.17 6.76 -13.42
CA PHE A 58 -2.94 5.83 -14.24
C PHE A 58 -3.21 4.50 -13.52
N LEU A 59 -2.22 3.93 -12.82
CA LEU A 59 -2.39 2.70 -12.06
C LEU A 59 -3.37 2.87 -10.89
N ILE A 60 -3.33 4.02 -10.22
CA ILE A 60 -4.27 4.35 -9.13
C ILE A 60 -5.69 4.50 -9.68
N GLU A 61 -5.86 5.17 -10.82
CA GLU A 61 -7.15 5.31 -11.50
C GLU A 61 -7.72 3.96 -11.96
N ALA A 62 -6.86 3.00 -12.32
CA ALA A 62 -7.26 1.65 -12.70
C ALA A 62 -7.52 0.71 -11.50
N MET A 63 -7.12 1.10 -10.27
CA MET A 63 -7.27 0.28 -9.07
C MET A 63 -8.71 -0.23 -8.80
N PRO A 64 -9.78 0.56 -9.03
CA PRO A 64 -11.16 0.09 -8.92
C PRO A 64 -11.47 -1.15 -9.76
N VAL A 65 -10.93 -1.22 -10.99
CA VAL A 65 -11.13 -2.36 -11.89
C VAL A 65 -10.46 -3.61 -11.33
N MET A 66 -9.30 -3.46 -10.68
CA MET A 66 -8.59 -4.56 -10.00
C MET A 66 -9.35 -5.12 -8.78
N PHE A 67 -10.37 -4.43 -8.26
CA PHE A 67 -11.21 -4.95 -7.18
C PHE A 67 -12.38 -5.81 -7.66
N ILE A 68 -12.72 -5.80 -8.96
CA ILE A 68 -13.81 -6.61 -9.51
C ILE A 68 -13.61 -8.11 -9.20
N PRO A 69 -12.42 -8.72 -9.41
CA PRO A 69 -12.20 -10.13 -9.08
C PRO A 69 -12.40 -10.44 -7.59
N ALA A 70 -12.01 -9.52 -6.70
CA ALA A 70 -12.22 -9.68 -5.26
C ALA A 70 -13.71 -9.66 -4.89
N ALA A 71 -14.50 -8.79 -5.56
CA ALA A 71 -15.94 -8.74 -5.38
C ALA A 71 -16.64 -10.02 -5.85
N VAL A 72 -16.24 -10.57 -7.00
CA VAL A 72 -16.75 -11.86 -7.50
C VAL A 72 -16.34 -13.02 -6.60
N GLY A 73 -15.11 -13.01 -6.04
CA GLY A 73 -14.69 -14.00 -5.05
C GLY A 73 -15.57 -14.02 -3.80
N LEU A 74 -16.05 -12.86 -3.35
CA LEU A 74 -16.99 -12.76 -2.23
C LEU A 74 -18.36 -13.36 -2.55
N THR A 75 -18.82 -13.29 -3.81
CA THR A 75 -20.10 -13.92 -4.20
C THR A 75 -20.01 -15.44 -4.20
N GLU A 76 -18.86 -16.01 -4.57
CA GLU A 76 -18.61 -17.46 -4.46
C GLU A 76 -18.59 -17.91 -2.99
N SER A 77 -18.01 -17.12 -2.10
CA SER A 77 -17.94 -17.40 -0.65
C SER A 77 -19.19 -16.97 0.14
N TRP A 78 -20.30 -16.64 -0.53
CA TRP A 78 -21.50 -16.09 0.12
C TRP A 78 -22.11 -17.03 1.17
N GLY A 79 -22.05 -18.35 0.94
CA GLY A 79 -22.57 -19.36 1.87
C GLY A 79 -21.88 -19.35 3.24
N GLU A 80 -20.57 -19.10 3.26
CA GLU A 80 -19.77 -19.01 4.49
C GLU A 80 -19.87 -17.62 5.14
N LEU A 81 -20.03 -16.57 4.32
CA LEU A 81 -20.11 -15.19 4.80
C LEU A 81 -21.46 -14.86 5.44
N ARG A 82 -22.57 -15.39 4.92
CA ARG A 82 -23.93 -15.11 5.39
C ARG A 82 -24.13 -15.28 6.90
N PRO A 83 -23.71 -16.38 7.56
CA PRO A 83 -23.90 -16.56 9.01
C PRO A 83 -23.06 -15.59 9.86
N VAL A 84 -21.95 -15.07 9.33
CA VAL A 84 -21.03 -14.19 10.07
C VAL A 84 -21.11 -12.71 9.65
N LEU A 85 -22.06 -12.37 8.78
CA LEU A 85 -22.18 -11.02 8.21
C LEU A 85 -22.35 -9.94 9.30
N LEU A 86 -23.21 -10.20 10.29
CA LEU A 86 -23.48 -9.26 11.38
C LEU A 86 -22.22 -9.05 12.26
N PRO A 87 -21.54 -10.10 12.77
CA PRO A 87 -20.24 -9.96 13.41
C PRO A 87 -19.21 -9.17 12.60
N VAL A 88 -19.07 -9.46 11.29
CA VAL A 88 -18.08 -8.82 10.41
C VAL A 88 -18.36 -7.33 10.26
N VAL A 89 -19.61 -6.94 10.04
CA VAL A 89 -20.01 -5.54 9.90
C VAL A 89 -19.73 -4.76 11.19
N VAL A 90 -20.13 -5.32 12.34
CA VAL A 90 -19.92 -4.70 13.65
C VAL A 90 -18.43 -4.53 13.95
N ILE A 91 -17.63 -5.58 13.76
CA ILE A 91 -16.19 -5.51 13.98
C ILE A 91 -15.57 -4.45 13.06
N THR A 92 -15.89 -4.47 11.77
CA THR A 92 -15.33 -3.52 10.79
C THR A 92 -15.65 -2.06 11.15
N LEU A 93 -16.90 -1.77 11.53
CA LEU A 93 -17.34 -0.42 11.90
C LEU A 93 -16.68 0.08 13.19
N LEU A 94 -16.36 -0.82 14.12
CA LEU A 94 -15.71 -0.46 15.38
C LEU A 94 -14.18 -0.36 15.23
N THR A 95 -13.55 -1.32 14.56
CA THR A 95 -12.08 -1.39 14.45
C THR A 95 -11.52 -0.33 13.50
N THR A 96 -12.21 0.00 12.42
CA THR A 96 -11.73 1.00 11.44
C THR A 96 -11.46 2.37 12.07
N PRO A 97 -12.43 3.03 12.74
CA PRO A 97 -12.16 4.30 13.42
C PRO A 97 -11.21 4.14 14.60
N PHE A 98 -11.25 2.99 15.31
CA PHE A 98 -10.34 2.74 16.42
C PHE A 98 -8.87 2.70 15.98
N VAL A 99 -8.55 1.91 14.94
CA VAL A 99 -7.20 1.80 14.38
C VAL A 99 -6.75 3.14 13.80
N MET A 100 -7.63 3.85 13.10
CA MET A 100 -7.34 5.19 12.59
C MET A 100 -7.02 6.17 13.72
N ALA A 101 -7.80 6.18 14.80
CA ALA A 101 -7.57 7.05 15.96
C ALA A 101 -6.30 6.68 16.72
N ALA A 102 -6.03 5.40 16.93
CA ALA A 102 -4.82 4.92 17.60
C ALA A 102 -3.57 5.30 16.81
N THR A 103 -3.54 4.96 15.52
CA THR A 103 -2.42 5.28 14.61
C THR A 103 -2.21 6.79 14.51
N GLY A 104 -3.30 7.55 14.35
CA GLY A 104 -3.26 9.01 14.31
C GLY A 104 -2.69 9.62 15.60
N ARG A 105 -3.13 9.18 16.78
CA ARG A 105 -2.60 9.66 18.07
C ARG A 105 -1.13 9.31 18.26
N VAL A 106 -0.71 8.11 17.85
CA VAL A 106 0.70 7.70 17.92
C VAL A 106 1.57 8.57 17.01
N ALA A 107 1.18 8.74 15.75
CA ALA A 107 1.88 9.61 14.80
C ALA A 107 1.97 11.06 15.30
N GLN A 108 0.85 11.62 15.78
CA GLN A 108 0.80 12.97 16.34
C GLN A 108 1.68 13.12 17.59
N ARG A 109 1.76 12.10 18.47
CA ARG A 109 2.66 12.11 19.63
C ARG A 109 4.12 12.11 19.23
N ILE A 110 4.50 11.30 18.23
CA ILE A 110 5.89 11.24 17.73
C ILE A 110 6.27 12.60 17.15
N ILE A 111 5.41 13.18 16.31
CA ILE A 111 5.64 14.51 15.70
C ILE A 111 5.76 15.59 16.79
N ARG A 112 4.86 15.63 17.79
CA ARG A 112 4.89 16.61 18.89
C ARG A 112 6.11 16.46 19.80
N ARG A 113 6.63 15.24 19.98
CA ARG A 113 7.87 15.00 20.75
C ARG A 113 9.12 15.38 19.96
N GLY A 114 9.12 15.17 18.65
CA GLY A 114 10.21 15.59 17.76
C GLY A 114 10.24 17.11 17.51
N GLY A 115 9.10 17.79 17.61
CA GLY A 115 9.00 19.25 17.48
C GLY A 115 9.47 20.06 18.70
N LYS A 116 10.25 19.45 19.60
CA LYS A 116 10.96 20.15 20.70
C LYS A 116 12.45 20.34 20.43
N ASP A 117 12.93 19.99 19.23
CA ASP A 117 14.27 20.34 18.77
C ASP A 117 14.19 21.16 17.46
N LYS A 118 14.60 22.42 17.61
CA LYS A 118 14.77 23.52 16.64
C LYS A 118 13.54 24.37 16.33
#